data_AF-A0AAF0MHL4-F1
#
_entry.id   AF-A0AAF0MHL4-F1
#
_cell.length_a   1.000
_cell.length_b   1.000
_cell.length_c   1.000
_cell.angle_alpha   90.00
_cell.angle_beta   90.00
_cell.angle_gamma   90.00
#
_symmetry.space_group_name_H-M   'P 1'
#
loop_
_entity.id
_entity.type
_entity.pdbx_description
1 polymer ?
#
loop_
_entity_poly.entity_id
_entity_poly.type
_entity_poly.pdbx_seq_one_letter_code
_entity_poly.pdbx_strand_id
1 'polypeptide(L)'
;MSGGAGAGAGVVSLHVDWTRCRGRGLCTELFAERLERDEWGYPIARAGTPGARAGGDPGVRAGNPGDPGTPGAGTRDVPVRPHERAAAADAVAMCPLQALRLVER
;
A
#
# COMPACT_ATOMS: atom_id res chain seq x y z
N MET A 1 22.98 -28.03 -17.84
CA MET A 1 21.84 -27.37 -18.51
C MET A 1 20.69 -27.24 -17.53
N SER A 2 20.55 -26.04 -16.95
CA SER A 2 19.34 -25.41 -16.42
C SER A 2 19.77 -24.00 -16.05
N GLY A 3 19.72 -23.13 -17.06
CA GLY A 3 19.83 -21.70 -16.89
C GLY A 3 18.47 -21.12 -16.54
N GLY A 4 18.47 -19.95 -15.90
CA GLY A 4 17.24 -19.20 -15.63
C GLY A 4 17.48 -18.02 -14.70
N ALA A 5 18.01 -16.93 -15.25
CA ALA A 5 17.89 -15.55 -14.81
C ALA A 5 17.66 -15.26 -13.31
N GLY A 6 18.73 -14.90 -12.60
CA GLY A 6 18.62 -13.92 -11.51
C GLY A 6 18.33 -12.53 -12.09
N ALA A 7 17.19 -12.37 -12.76
CA ALA A 7 16.70 -11.08 -13.23
C ALA A 7 15.97 -10.40 -12.06
N GLY A 8 16.63 -9.41 -11.47
CA GLY A 8 16.01 -8.39 -10.62
C GLY A 8 15.40 -8.90 -9.33
N ALA A 9 16.19 -9.01 -8.26
CA ALA A 9 15.63 -8.82 -6.92
C ALA A 9 15.34 -7.32 -6.71
N GLY A 10 14.54 -6.74 -7.61
CA GLY A 10 14.02 -5.40 -7.47
C GLY A 10 13.23 -5.31 -6.18
N VAL A 11 13.22 -4.13 -5.58
CA VAL A 11 12.47 -3.91 -4.36
C VAL A 11 10.99 -3.91 -4.74
N VAL A 12 10.25 -4.90 -4.24
CA VAL A 12 8.80 -4.98 -4.46
C VAL A 12 8.11 -4.11 -3.42
N SER A 13 7.17 -3.29 -3.88
CA SER A 13 6.27 -2.52 -3.00
C SER A 13 4.81 -2.78 -3.36
N LEU A 14 3.95 -2.79 -2.35
CA LEU A 14 2.50 -2.71 -2.49
C LEU A 14 2.13 -1.24 -2.63
N HIS A 15 1.63 -0.86 -3.79
CA HIS A 15 1.20 0.50 -4.09
C HIS A 15 -0.30 0.65 -3.88
N VAL A 16 -0.69 1.75 -3.22
CA VAL A 16 -2.09 2.13 -2.98
C VAL A 16 -2.45 3.36 -3.81
N ASP A 17 -3.44 3.21 -4.69
CA ASP A 17 -4.09 4.32 -5.40
C ASP A 17 -5.21 4.91 -4.55
N TRP A 18 -4.90 6.02 -3.90
CA TRP A 18 -5.79 6.76 -3.02
C TRP A 18 -7.02 7.34 -3.72
N THR A 19 -6.94 7.58 -5.03
CA THR A 19 -8.08 8.13 -5.80
C THR A 19 -9.14 7.06 -6.09
N ARG A 20 -8.72 5.79 -6.12
CA ARG A 20 -9.61 4.63 -6.31
C ARG A 20 -10.02 3.98 -5.00
N CYS A 21 -9.18 4.05 -3.98
CA CYS A 21 -9.47 3.46 -2.68
C CYS A 21 -10.69 4.13 -2.02
N ARG A 22 -11.51 3.33 -1.35
CA ARG A 22 -12.75 3.77 -0.67
C ARG A 22 -12.84 3.25 0.77
N GLY A 23 -11.71 2.96 1.41
CA GLY A 23 -11.68 2.56 2.83
C GLY A 23 -12.38 1.24 3.18
N ARG A 24 -12.46 0.26 2.27
CA ARG A 24 -13.19 -1.02 2.51
C ARG A 24 -12.50 -1.97 3.51
N GLY A 25 -11.25 -1.71 3.84
CA GLY A 25 -10.51 -2.41 4.89
C GLY A 25 -10.00 -3.84 4.63
N LEU A 26 -10.48 -4.57 3.62
CA LEU A 26 -10.07 -5.97 3.41
C LEU A 26 -8.54 -6.16 3.23
N CYS A 27 -7.87 -5.19 2.63
CA CYS A 27 -6.41 -5.24 2.46
C CYS A 27 -5.64 -5.14 3.78
N THR A 28 -6.16 -4.47 4.80
CA THR A 28 -5.52 -4.39 6.11
C THR A 28 -5.80 -5.63 6.97
N GLU A 29 -6.79 -6.45 6.60
CA GLU A 29 -6.97 -7.79 7.17
C GLU A 29 -5.99 -8.78 6.54
N LEU A 30 -5.89 -8.77 5.22
CA LEU A 30 -5.05 -9.71 4.46
C LEU A 30 -3.55 -9.40 4.56
N PHE A 31 -3.18 -8.16 4.87
CA PHE A 31 -1.79 -7.72 4.98
C PHE A 31 -1.55 -6.89 6.25
N ALA A 32 -2.06 -7.38 7.37
CA ALA A 32 -2.03 -6.73 8.68
C ALA A 32 -0.62 -6.51 9.23
N GLU A 33 0.37 -7.26 8.75
CA GLU A 33 1.77 -7.12 9.17
C GLU A 33 2.34 -5.74 8.82
N ARG A 34 1.85 -5.13 7.74
CA ARG A 34 2.38 -3.84 7.22
C ARG A 34 1.34 -2.76 7.06
N LEU A 35 0.06 -3.11 7.03
CA LEU A 35 -1.03 -2.16 6.93
C LEU A 35 -1.87 -2.15 8.21
N GLU A 36 -2.34 -0.97 8.56
CA GLU A 36 -3.40 -0.74 9.52
C GLU A 36 -4.43 0.23 8.93
N ARG A 37 -5.57 0.39 9.59
CA ARG A 37 -6.58 1.36 9.17
C ARG A 37 -6.47 2.62 10.00
N ASP A 38 -6.60 3.76 9.35
CA ASP A 38 -6.89 5.01 10.03
C ASP A 38 -8.35 5.04 10.52
N GLU A 39 -8.72 6.13 11.20
CA GLU A 39 -10.08 6.36 11.70
C GLU A 39 -11.14 6.49 10.60
N TRP A 40 -10.74 6.69 9.33
CA TRP A 40 -11.61 6.77 8.17
C TRP A 40 -11.67 5.45 7.37
N GLY A 41 -10.96 4.41 7.81
CA GLY A 41 -10.94 3.09 7.19
C GLY A 41 -9.96 2.94 6.02
N TYR A 42 -9.15 3.95 5.72
CA TYR A 42 -8.14 3.89 4.68
C TYR A 42 -6.87 3.17 5.15
N PRO A 43 -6.18 2.43 4.25
CA PRO A 43 -4.98 1.70 4.62
C PRO A 43 -3.79 2.65 4.79
N ILE A 44 -3.21 2.69 5.98
CA ILE A 44 -1.95 3.36 6.27
C ILE A 44 -0.88 2.31 6.60
N ALA A 45 0.39 2.62 6.39
CA ALA A 45 1.46 1.72 6.84
C ALA A 45 1.50 1.68 8.34
N ARG A 46 1.62 0.47 8.86
CA ARG A 46 1.85 0.21 10.27
C ARG A 46 3.14 0.90 10.72
N ALA A 47 3.08 1.54 11.89
CA ALA A 47 4.24 2.11 12.56
C ALA A 47 5.41 1.11 12.59
N GLY A 48 6.61 1.58 12.22
CA GLY A 48 7.80 0.73 12.10
C GLY A 48 7.99 0.05 10.75
N THR A 49 7.08 0.22 9.78
CA THR A 49 7.31 -0.18 8.38
C THR A 49 8.39 0.71 7.75
N PRO A 50 9.59 0.18 7.45
CA PRO A 50 10.66 1.00 6.90
C PRO A 50 10.29 1.52 5.51
N GLY A 51 10.55 2.80 5.22
CA GLY A 51 10.37 3.37 3.88
C GLY A 51 8.93 3.68 3.47
N ALA A 52 7.95 3.45 4.34
CA ALA A 52 6.61 4.02 4.17
C ALA A 52 6.71 5.55 4.30
N ARG A 53 6.83 6.27 3.19
CA ARG A 53 6.67 7.72 3.23
C ARG A 53 5.22 8.00 3.57
N ALA A 54 4.97 8.56 4.75
CA ALA A 54 3.71 9.23 5.05
C ALA A 54 3.51 10.28 3.95
N GLY A 55 2.51 10.09 3.09
CA GLY A 55 2.27 11.01 1.99
C GLY A 55 1.70 12.31 2.55
N GLY A 56 2.43 13.42 2.48
CA GLY A 56 1.87 14.75 2.78
C GLY A 56 2.90 15.86 2.92
N ASP A 57 2.65 17.01 2.26
CA ASP A 57 3.32 18.29 2.49
C ASP A 57 2.82 18.90 3.81
N PRO A 58 3.69 19.34 4.75
CA PRO A 58 3.29 19.87 6.06
C PRO A 58 2.49 21.20 6.02
N GLY A 59 2.29 21.82 4.85
CA GLY A 59 1.72 23.17 4.72
C GLY A 59 0.26 23.32 4.30
N VAL A 60 -0.49 22.26 3.97
CA VAL A 60 -1.89 22.38 3.50
C VAL A 60 -2.88 22.13 4.63
N ARG A 61 -3.94 22.96 4.74
CA ARG A 61 -5.07 22.65 5.64
C ARG A 61 -5.65 21.31 5.22
N ALA A 62 -5.45 20.28 6.03
CA ALA A 62 -5.97 18.95 5.77
C ALA A 62 -7.50 19.03 5.61
N GLY A 63 -7.99 18.77 4.40
CA GLY A 63 -9.39 18.39 4.21
C GLY A 63 -9.67 17.08 4.94
N ASN A 64 -10.94 16.68 5.04
CA ASN A 64 -11.25 15.39 5.66
C ASN A 64 -10.71 14.25 4.77
N PRO A 65 -10.08 13.22 5.35
CA PRO A 65 -9.66 12.04 4.59
C PRO A 65 -10.84 11.39 3.87
N GLY A 66 -10.72 11.29 2.54
CA GLY A 66 -11.78 10.83 1.64
C GLY A 66 -12.37 11.89 0.71
N ASP A 67 -12.09 13.18 0.94
CA ASP A 67 -12.52 14.26 0.04
C ASP A 67 -11.75 14.24 -1.30
N PRO A 68 -12.42 14.45 -2.45
CA PRO A 68 -11.75 14.64 -3.74
C PRO A 68 -10.82 15.87 -3.67
N GLY A 69 -9.51 15.66 -3.85
CA GLY A 69 -8.51 16.74 -3.88
C GLY A 69 -7.66 16.90 -2.61
N THR A 70 -7.90 16.12 -1.56
CA THR A 70 -6.99 16.04 -0.39
C THR A 70 -5.83 15.08 -0.72
N PRO A 71 -4.55 15.49 -0.60
CA PRO A 71 -3.45 14.53 -0.64
C PRO A 71 -3.68 13.49 0.46
N GLY A 72 -3.93 12.24 0.07
CA GLY A 72 -4.18 11.15 1.00
C GLY A 72 -3.01 11.03 1.96
N ALA A 73 -3.25 11.31 3.24
CA ALA A 73 -2.26 11.22 4.31
C ALA A 73 -1.78 9.79 4.60
N GLY A 74 -2.09 8.83 3.74
CA GLY A 74 -1.69 7.46 3.95
C GLY A 74 -0.65 6.96 2.98
N THR A 75 -0.22 5.75 3.25
CA THR A 75 0.93 5.18 2.58
C THR A 75 0.60 4.86 1.14
N ARG A 76 1.36 5.47 0.23
CA ARG A 76 1.27 5.21 -1.20
C ARG A 76 2.05 3.98 -1.62
N ASP A 77 3.20 3.73 -0.98
CA ASP A 77 4.08 2.60 -1.29
C ASP A 77 4.56 1.93 0.00
N VAL A 78 4.23 0.64 0.16
CA VAL A 78 4.62 -0.18 1.31
C VAL A 78 5.61 -1.25 0.83
N PRO A 79 6.86 -1.28 1.30
CA PRO A 79 7.82 -2.31 0.89
C PRO A 79 7.34 -3.72 1.28
N VAL A 80 7.46 -4.69 0.37
CA VAL A 80 7.05 -6.08 0.57
C VAL A 80 8.29 -6.97 0.67
N ARG A 81 8.47 -7.65 1.80
CA ARG A 81 9.56 -8.63 1.96
C ARG A 81 9.28 -9.89 1.12
N PRO A 82 10.30 -10.67 0.76
CA PRO A 82 10.11 -11.89 -0.03
C PRO A 82 9.06 -12.86 0.55
N HIS A 83 9.04 -13.05 1.87
CA HIS A 83 8.06 -13.93 2.53
C HIS A 83 6.64 -13.34 2.61
N GLU A 84 6.48 -12.03 2.43
CA GLU A 84 5.20 -11.32 2.48
C GLU A 84 4.51 -11.26 1.12
N ARG A 85 5.20 -11.65 0.04
CA ARG A 85 4.72 -11.48 -1.34
C ARG A 85 3.38 -12.16 -1.60
N ALA A 86 3.13 -13.33 -1.00
CA ALA A 86 1.85 -14.04 -1.14
C ALA A 86 0.69 -13.24 -0.52
N ALA A 87 0.83 -12.81 0.74
CA ALA A 87 -0.18 -12.00 1.42
C ALA A 87 -0.45 -10.67 0.69
N ALA A 88 0.60 -10.02 0.20
CA ALA A 88 0.45 -8.80 -0.60
C ALA A 88 -0.27 -9.06 -1.95
N ALA A 89 -0.03 -10.20 -2.59
CA ALA A 89 -0.74 -10.60 -3.81
C ALA A 89 -2.22 -10.92 -3.53
N ASP A 90 -2.54 -11.59 -2.43
CA ASP A 90 -3.92 -11.86 -2.01
C ASP A 90 -4.68 -10.55 -1.74
N ALA A 91 -4.04 -9.59 -1.07
CA ALA A 91 -4.61 -8.26 -0.85
C ALA A 91 -4.91 -7.53 -2.18
N VAL A 92 -4.03 -7.65 -3.18
CA VAL A 92 -4.27 -7.11 -4.54
C VAL A 92 -5.46 -7.81 -5.20
N ALA A 93 -5.48 -9.14 -5.20
CA ALA A 93 -6.53 -9.93 -5.84
C ALA A 93 -7.91 -9.66 -5.23
N MET A 94 -7.97 -9.40 -3.92
CA MET A 94 -9.20 -9.15 -3.17
C MET A 94 -9.62 -7.68 -3.15
N CYS A 95 -8.93 -6.79 -3.89
CA CYS A 95 -9.32 -5.39 -4.02
C CYS A 95 -10.28 -5.20 -5.23
N PRO A 96 -11.62 -5.10 -5.02
CA PRO A 96 -12.55 -5.00 -6.15
C PRO A 96 -12.49 -3.66 -6.88
N LEU A 97 -11.90 -2.63 -6.26
CA LEU A 97 -11.74 -1.31 -6.85
C LEU A 97 -10.39 -1.15 -7.58
N GLN A 98 -9.59 -2.22 -7.63
CA GLN A 98 -8.27 -2.23 -8.28
C GLN A 98 -7.37 -1.09 -7.79
N ALA A 99 -7.52 -0.71 -6.52
CA ALA A 99 -6.74 0.34 -5.89
C ALA A 99 -5.35 -0.14 -5.44
N LEU A 100 -5.09 -1.44 -5.48
CA LEU A 100 -3.84 -2.05 -5.05
C LEU A 100 -3.10 -2.68 -6.23
N ARG A 101 -1.77 -2.56 -6.22
CA ARG A 101 -0.88 -3.19 -7.20
C ARG A 101 0.47 -3.50 -6.58
N LEU A 102 1.10 -4.59 -7.00
CA LEU A 102 2.53 -4.81 -6.75
C LEU A 102 3.35 -4.06 -7.81
N VAL A 103 4.42 -3.40 -7.36
CA VAL A 103 5.37 -2.71 -8.25
C VAL A 103 6.78 -3.18 -7.94
N GLU A 104 7.53 -3.52 -8.99
CA GLU A 104 8.96 -3.77 -8.92
C GLU A 104 9.70 -2.46 -9.20
N ARG A 105 10.71 -2.15 -8.37
CA ARG A 105 11.60 -1.00 -8.55
C ARG A 105 13.05 -1.42 -8.65
#